data_AF-A0A2A2J607-F1
#
_entry.id   AF-A0A2A2J607-F1
#
_cell.length_a   1.000
_cell.length_b   1.000
_cell.length_c   1.000
_cell.angle_alpha   90.00
_cell.angle_beta   90.00
_cell.angle_gamma   90.00
#
_symmetry.space_group_name_H-M   'P 1'
#
loop_
_entity.id
_entity.type
_entity.pdbx_description
1 polymer ?
#
loop_
_entity_poly.entity_id
_entity_poly.type
_entity_poly.pdbx_seq_one_letter_code
_entity_poly.pdbx_strand_id
1 'polypeptide(L)'
;MIVCKFEVLDRQALQTFYYRRAKRIFPLYYLAIGLIFVVMYVCLPEPSYDINTSSGMKAIFLLTNMKSELDLEQDYAKLLADAEDLFTHTWSLCVEIKWYFLVPFLFMAQRRLPISAMHFFIGIGSISLFYHLISNNTIAFNSTFARVWQFCAGITAYVATVYEKKNLRPEVNNNKETRLLLSDQDESENQDALLIGIGLSFLTASIIYFAYEQPYLKLGAVKIFILIGLLFMASLILTQPSIVTNRIDYERKFGIYDLNLEKGDPSKNLSVAVALNYYEGIARVGANDAVENCTHVDFGSKKIKAPFGWCKMPGKHTGKVKFLVIGNSYACNQGHIVYEAFQNFTFFV
;
A
#
# COMPACT_ATOMS: atom_id res chain seq x y z
N MET A 1 -7.47 -13.61 -25.16
CA MET A 1 -7.95 -12.24 -24.85
C MET A 1 -9.08 -11.85 -25.81
N ILE A 2 -10.22 -11.31 -25.35
CA ILE A 2 -11.41 -11.03 -26.20
C ILE A 2 -11.11 -10.09 -27.38
N VAL A 3 -10.19 -9.15 -27.21
CA VAL A 3 -9.76 -8.21 -28.27
C VAL A 3 -9.17 -8.96 -29.48
N CYS A 4 -8.58 -10.14 -29.28
CA CYS A 4 -8.08 -11.00 -30.36
C CYS A 4 -9.19 -11.80 -31.06
N LYS A 5 -10.41 -11.87 -30.50
CA LYS A 5 -11.54 -12.61 -31.07
C LYS A 5 -12.38 -11.78 -32.04
N PHE A 6 -12.33 -10.45 -31.95
CA PHE A 6 -13.08 -9.57 -32.84
C PHE A 6 -12.26 -9.27 -34.11
N GLU A 7 -12.80 -9.61 -35.29
CA GLU A 7 -12.18 -9.29 -36.57
C GLU A 7 -12.09 -7.77 -36.80
N VAL A 8 -13.12 -7.03 -36.39
CA VAL A 8 -13.15 -5.56 -36.43
C VAL A 8 -13.31 -5.02 -35.01
N LEU A 9 -12.47 -4.06 -34.62
CA LEU A 9 -12.56 -3.41 -33.32
C LEU A 9 -13.55 -2.25 -33.41
N ASP A 10 -14.83 -2.58 -33.27
CA ASP A 10 -15.92 -1.62 -33.33
C ASP A 10 -16.30 -1.07 -31.93
N ARG A 11 -17.24 -0.12 -31.91
CA ARG A 11 -17.74 0.46 -30.65
C ARG A 11 -18.34 -0.61 -29.73
N GLN A 12 -19.05 -1.61 -30.28
CA GLN A 12 -19.69 -2.65 -29.48
C GLN A 12 -18.67 -3.61 -28.86
N ALA A 13 -17.59 -3.95 -29.57
CA ALA A 13 -16.47 -4.72 -29.05
C ALA A 13 -15.78 -4.00 -27.89
N LEU A 14 -15.54 -2.69 -28.01
CA LEU A 14 -14.97 -1.88 -26.93
C LEU A 14 -15.89 -1.82 -25.70
N GLN A 15 -17.18 -1.55 -25.90
CA GLN A 15 -18.16 -1.53 -24.81
C GLN A 15 -18.24 -2.89 -24.11
N THR A 16 -18.29 -3.97 -24.88
CA THR A 16 -18.32 -5.35 -24.34
C THR A 16 -17.06 -5.67 -23.56
N PHE A 17 -15.90 -5.25 -24.06
CA PHE A 17 -14.61 -5.43 -23.39
C PHE A 17 -14.60 -4.72 -22.03
N TYR A 18 -14.86 -3.41 -22.00
CA TYR A 18 -14.83 -2.63 -20.77
C TYR A 18 -15.92 -3.05 -19.80
N TYR A 19 -17.14 -3.34 -20.27
CA TYR A 19 -18.23 -3.82 -19.40
C TYR A 19 -17.86 -5.11 -18.66
N ARG A 20 -17.30 -6.11 -19.36
CA ARG A 20 -16.92 -7.38 -18.73
C ARG A 20 -15.84 -7.20 -17.67
N ARG A 21 -14.89 -6.28 -17.90
CA ARG A 21 -13.82 -5.97 -16.92
C ARG A 21 -14.37 -5.19 -15.75
N ALA A 22 -15.20 -4.18 -16.01
CA ALA A 22 -15.84 -3.40 -14.98
C ALA A 22 -16.71 -4.27 -14.06
N LYS A 23 -17.55 -5.14 -14.63
CA LYS A 23 -18.39 -6.11 -13.90
C LYS A 23 -17.58 -7.08 -13.03
N ARG A 24 -16.37 -7.44 -13.46
CA ARG A 24 -15.50 -8.37 -12.74
C ARG A 24 -14.72 -7.70 -11.61
N ILE A 25 -14.20 -6.48 -11.84
CA ILE A 25 -13.19 -5.87 -10.98
C ILE A 25 -13.81 -4.90 -9.97
N PHE A 26 -14.59 -3.92 -10.43
CA PHE A 26 -14.99 -2.80 -9.59
C PHE A 26 -15.91 -3.15 -8.41
N PRO A 27 -16.95 -4.02 -8.56
CA PRO A 27 -17.83 -4.33 -7.43
C PRO A 27 -17.07 -4.94 -6.25
N LEU A 28 -16.18 -5.90 -6.53
CA LEU A 28 -15.40 -6.54 -5.47
C LEU A 28 -14.32 -5.61 -4.93
N TYR A 29 -13.67 -4.83 -5.80
CA TYR A 29 -12.64 -3.88 -5.39
C TYR A 29 -13.14 -2.84 -4.41
N TYR A 30 -14.24 -2.14 -4.73
CA TYR A 30 -14.77 -1.11 -3.84
C TYR A 30 -15.43 -1.70 -2.58
N LEU A 31 -15.95 -2.94 -2.64
CA LEU A 31 -16.36 -3.65 -1.43
C LEU A 31 -15.14 -3.89 -0.52
N ALA A 32 -14.03 -4.39 -1.06
CA ALA A 32 -12.81 -4.62 -0.29
C ALA A 32 -12.27 -3.32 0.31
N ILE A 33 -12.23 -2.22 -0.45
CA ILE A 33 -11.85 -0.90 0.08
C ILE A 33 -12.75 -0.52 1.27
N GLY A 34 -14.07 -0.61 1.11
CA GLY A 34 -15.02 -0.28 2.18
C GLY A 34 -14.81 -1.14 3.42
N LEU A 35 -14.59 -2.45 3.25
CA LEU A 35 -14.30 -3.36 4.36
C LEU A 35 -12.96 -3.04 5.04
N ILE A 36 -11.92 -2.67 4.30
CA ILE A 36 -10.64 -2.24 4.87
C ILE A 36 -10.84 -0.98 5.73
N PHE A 37 -11.61 0.01 5.26
CA PHE A 37 -11.95 1.18 6.07
C PHE A 37 -12.74 0.79 7.33
N VAL A 38 -13.71 -0.11 7.23
CA VAL A 38 -14.45 -0.59 8.40
C VAL A 38 -13.52 -1.28 9.40
N VAL A 39 -12.64 -2.17 8.94
CA VAL A 39 -11.65 -2.84 9.78
C VAL A 39 -10.69 -1.85 10.41
N MET A 40 -10.23 -0.84 9.66
CA MET A 40 -9.39 0.24 10.17
C MET A 40 -10.09 0.94 11.33
N TYR A 41 -11.35 1.37 11.16
CA TYR A 41 -12.09 2.08 12.21
C TYR A 41 -12.51 1.18 13.39
N VAL A 42 -12.69 -0.12 13.21
CA VAL A 42 -13.16 -1.02 14.27
C VAL A 42 -12.01 -1.67 15.05
N CYS A 43 -10.95 -2.08 14.35
CA CYS A 43 -9.90 -2.92 14.91
C CYS A 43 -8.58 -2.19 15.16
N LEU A 44 -8.30 -1.09 14.45
CA LEU A 44 -6.99 -0.42 14.53
C LEU A 44 -7.02 0.82 15.43
N PRO A 45 -5.87 1.14 16.07
CA PRO A 45 -5.72 2.35 16.86
C PRO A 45 -5.71 3.60 15.97
N GLU A 46 -6.19 4.71 16.52
CA GLU A 46 -6.42 5.98 15.81
C GLU A 46 -5.16 6.60 15.16
N PRO A 47 -3.94 6.50 15.71
CA PRO A 47 -2.75 7.01 15.03
C PRO A 47 -2.53 6.43 13.63
N SER A 48 -3.02 5.21 13.36
CA SER A 48 -2.91 4.58 12.04
C SER A 48 -3.92 5.14 11.02
N TYR A 49 -4.89 5.97 11.43
CA TYR A 49 -5.96 6.44 10.55
C TYR A 49 -5.48 7.46 9.52
N ASP A 50 -4.57 8.36 9.86
CA ASP A 50 -4.13 9.41 8.94
C ASP A 50 -3.36 8.84 7.74
N ILE A 51 -2.42 7.93 8.02
CA ILE A 51 -1.65 7.22 6.99
C ILE A 51 -2.59 6.41 6.09
N ASN A 52 -3.46 5.61 6.69
CA ASN A 52 -4.36 4.72 5.95
C ASN A 52 -5.49 5.47 5.23
N THR A 53 -5.95 6.62 5.72
CA THR A 53 -6.96 7.43 5.02
C THR A 53 -6.37 8.07 3.77
N SER A 54 -5.12 8.55 3.82
CA SER A 54 -4.40 9.07 2.66
C SER A 54 -4.17 7.98 1.60
N SER A 55 -3.69 6.80 2.02
CA SER A 55 -3.51 5.66 1.12
C SER A 55 -4.83 5.10 0.57
N GLY A 56 -5.87 5.03 1.41
CA GLY A 56 -7.21 4.64 1.01
C GLY A 56 -7.84 5.60 0.00
N MET A 57 -7.61 6.91 0.14
CA MET A 57 -8.04 7.90 -0.86
C MET A 57 -7.35 7.65 -2.21
N LYS A 58 -6.04 7.37 -2.21
CA LYS A 58 -5.34 6.96 -3.44
C LYS A 58 -5.92 5.66 -4.00
N ALA A 59 -6.31 4.71 -3.16
CA ALA A 59 -6.91 3.44 -3.60
C ALA A 59 -8.26 3.67 -4.29
N ILE A 60 -9.13 4.50 -3.70
CA ILE A 60 -10.43 4.87 -4.28
C ILE A 60 -10.27 5.42 -5.70
N PHE A 61 -9.25 6.25 -5.94
CA PHE A 61 -8.96 6.82 -7.26
C PHE A 61 -8.05 5.96 -8.15
N LEU A 62 -7.67 4.75 -7.71
CA LEU A 62 -6.78 3.84 -8.43
C LEU A 62 -5.37 4.40 -8.70
N LEU A 63 -4.84 5.12 -7.71
CA LEU A 63 -3.55 5.83 -7.77
C LEU A 63 -2.50 5.27 -6.82
N THR A 64 -2.74 4.14 -6.15
CA THR A 64 -1.78 3.57 -5.17
C THR A 64 -0.46 3.11 -5.78
N ASN A 65 -0.43 2.90 -7.10
CA ASN A 65 0.83 2.60 -7.81
C ASN A 65 1.65 3.86 -8.15
N MET A 66 1.18 5.06 -7.84
CA MET A 66 1.96 6.30 -8.00
C MET A 66 2.64 6.67 -6.68
N LYS A 67 3.69 5.92 -6.32
CA LYS A 67 4.59 6.31 -5.22
C LYS A 67 5.51 7.43 -5.72
N SER A 68 5.42 8.61 -5.09
CA SER A 68 6.28 9.75 -5.39
C SER A 68 7.61 9.60 -4.64
N GLU A 69 8.73 9.70 -5.36
CA GLU A 69 10.10 9.54 -4.84
C GLU A 69 10.65 10.82 -4.17
N LEU A 70 9.83 11.87 -4.02
CA LEU A 70 10.23 13.04 -3.23
C LEU A 70 10.21 12.69 -1.73
N ASP A 71 11.33 12.15 -1.23
CA ASP A 71 12.05 12.61 -0.03
C ASP A 71 12.96 11.48 0.46
N LEU A 72 14.27 11.62 0.17
CA LEU A 72 15.34 10.70 0.58
C LEU A 72 15.59 10.72 2.11
N GLU A 73 15.07 11.71 2.84
CA GLU A 73 15.24 11.83 4.30
C GLU A 73 14.17 11.06 5.10
N GLN A 74 13.16 10.47 4.46
CA GLN A 74 12.03 9.81 5.12
C GLN A 74 12.03 8.27 5.02
N ASP A 75 13.12 7.62 4.62
CA ASP A 75 13.12 6.18 4.33
C ASP A 75 12.67 5.30 5.51
N TYR A 76 13.05 5.62 6.75
CA TYR A 76 12.61 4.82 7.92
C TYR A 76 11.12 5.02 8.25
N ALA A 77 10.65 6.27 8.26
CA ALA A 77 9.23 6.58 8.48
C ALA A 77 8.34 6.04 7.36
N LYS A 78 8.84 6.04 6.11
CA LYS A 78 8.17 5.43 4.95
C LYS A 78 8.14 3.91 5.05
N LEU A 79 9.20 3.26 5.52
CA LEU A 79 9.22 1.80 5.74
C LEU A 79 8.21 1.36 6.81
N LEU A 80 8.12 2.10 7.92
CA LEU A 80 7.10 1.88 8.96
C LEU A 80 5.69 2.15 8.42
N ALA A 81 5.49 3.27 7.72
CA ALA A 81 4.21 3.61 7.11
C ALA A 81 3.77 2.58 6.05
N ASP A 82 4.69 2.05 5.25
CA ASP A 82 4.40 0.99 4.25
C ASP A 82 4.02 -0.34 4.92
N ALA A 83 4.57 -0.64 6.11
CA ALA A 83 4.21 -1.84 6.87
C ALA A 83 2.83 -1.73 7.55
N GLU A 84 2.42 -0.51 7.91
CA GLU A 84 1.12 -0.22 8.53
C GLU A 84 0.01 0.16 7.53
N ASP A 85 0.33 0.30 6.24
CA ASP A 85 -0.61 0.66 5.18
C ASP A 85 -1.44 -0.55 4.71
N LEU A 86 -2.70 -0.59 5.14
CA LEU A 86 -3.69 -1.61 4.78
C LEU A 86 -4.02 -1.62 3.28
N PHE A 87 -3.80 -0.51 2.58
CA PHE A 87 -4.11 -0.38 1.15
C PHE A 87 -2.91 -0.69 0.25
N THR A 88 -1.77 -1.08 0.83
CA THR A 88 -0.53 -1.33 0.10
C THR A 88 -0.75 -2.26 -1.09
N HIS A 89 -1.42 -3.41 -0.91
CA HIS A 89 -1.60 -4.42 -1.95
C HIS A 89 -2.53 -4.02 -3.11
N THR A 90 -3.21 -2.87 -3.03
CA THR A 90 -4.07 -2.37 -4.12
C THR A 90 -3.28 -1.83 -5.32
N TRP A 91 -1.96 -1.61 -5.18
CA TRP A 91 -1.10 -1.08 -6.25
C TRP A 91 -1.14 -1.96 -7.51
N SER A 92 -1.13 -3.28 -7.33
CA SER A 92 -1.05 -4.26 -8.43
C SER A 92 -2.30 -4.23 -9.31
N LEU A 93 -3.47 -4.07 -8.68
CA LEU A 93 -4.75 -3.92 -9.38
C LEU A 93 -4.84 -2.59 -10.15
N CYS A 94 -4.29 -1.50 -9.59
CA CYS A 94 -4.23 -0.21 -10.28
C CYS A 94 -3.41 -0.31 -11.58
N VAL A 95 -2.29 -1.03 -11.54
CA VAL A 95 -1.47 -1.33 -12.73
C VAL A 95 -2.29 -2.13 -13.75
N GLU A 96 -3.03 -3.14 -13.31
CA GLU A 96 -3.89 -3.96 -14.18
C GLU A 96 -5.00 -3.14 -14.86
N ILE A 97 -5.66 -2.24 -14.14
CA ILE A 97 -6.73 -1.39 -14.69
C ILE A 97 -6.16 -0.39 -15.71
N LYS A 98 -5.01 0.22 -15.42
CA LYS A 98 -4.29 1.08 -16.38
C LYS A 98 -3.91 0.32 -17.65
N TRP A 99 -3.47 -0.92 -17.50
CA TRP A 99 -3.22 -1.81 -18.64
C TRP A 99 -4.49 -2.06 -19.46
N TYR A 100 -5.62 -2.39 -18.82
CA TYR A 100 -6.88 -2.63 -19.53
C TYR A 100 -7.41 -1.41 -20.26
N PHE A 101 -7.14 -0.21 -19.76
CA PHE A 101 -7.42 1.03 -20.48
C PHE A 101 -6.59 1.13 -21.77
N LEU A 102 -5.30 0.75 -21.73
CA LEU A 102 -4.39 0.87 -22.87
C LEU A 102 -4.59 -0.23 -23.94
N VAL A 103 -4.90 -1.46 -23.54
CA VAL A 103 -4.91 -2.65 -24.43
C VAL A 103 -5.71 -2.45 -25.72
N PRO A 104 -6.96 -1.95 -25.72
CA PRO A 104 -7.71 -1.82 -26.96
C PRO A 104 -7.04 -0.88 -27.97
N PHE A 105 -6.47 0.22 -27.49
CA PHE A 105 -5.73 1.17 -28.33
C PHE A 105 -4.45 0.56 -28.89
N LEU A 106 -3.74 -0.27 -28.11
CA LEU A 106 -2.58 -1.00 -28.59
C LEU A 106 -2.94 -1.99 -29.72
N PHE A 107 -4.08 -2.67 -29.63
CA PHE A 107 -4.56 -3.51 -30.73
C PHE A 107 -5.02 -2.70 -31.94
N MET A 108 -5.61 -1.52 -31.75
CA MET A 108 -5.93 -0.62 -32.86
C MET A 108 -4.65 -0.18 -33.58
N ALA A 109 -3.61 0.21 -32.84
CA ALA A 109 -2.31 0.58 -33.40
C ALA A 109 -1.66 -0.61 -34.12
N GLN A 110 -1.67 -1.79 -33.50
CA GLN A 110 -1.13 -3.02 -34.08
C GLN A 110 -1.76 -3.34 -35.44
N ARG A 111 -3.09 -3.18 -35.59
CA ARG A 111 -3.81 -3.46 -36.85
C ARG A 111 -3.55 -2.45 -37.95
N ARG A 112 -2.99 -1.27 -37.62
CA ARG A 112 -2.58 -0.25 -38.61
C ARG A 112 -1.17 -0.50 -39.14
N LEU A 113 -0.37 -1.32 -38.45
CA LEU A 113 1.00 -1.64 -38.82
C LEU A 113 1.02 -2.99 -39.56
N PRO A 114 1.94 -3.17 -40.53
CA PRO A 114 2.10 -4.45 -41.24
C PRO A 114 2.78 -5.54 -40.39
N ILE A 115 2.92 -5.31 -39.07
CA ILE A 115 3.64 -6.18 -38.14
C ILE A 115 2.65 -7.16 -37.48
N SER A 116 3.01 -8.43 -37.43
CA SER A 116 2.20 -9.45 -36.74
C SER A 116 2.02 -9.08 -35.25
N ALA A 117 0.86 -9.42 -34.68
CA ALA A 117 0.59 -9.15 -33.27
C ALA A 117 1.67 -9.72 -32.33
N MET A 118 2.22 -10.89 -32.63
CA MET A 118 3.30 -11.51 -31.84
C MET A 118 4.53 -10.59 -31.76
N HIS A 119 5.10 -10.20 -32.91
CA HIS A 119 6.27 -9.32 -32.94
C HIS A 119 6.00 -7.93 -32.35
N PHE A 120 4.80 -7.39 -32.55
CA PHE A 120 4.39 -6.11 -31.98
C PHE A 120 4.42 -6.12 -30.44
N PHE A 121 3.80 -7.13 -29.81
CA PHE A 121 3.77 -7.23 -28.35
C PHE A 121 5.11 -7.67 -27.74
N ILE A 122 5.93 -8.45 -28.47
CA ILE A 122 7.33 -8.70 -28.09
C ILE A 122 8.11 -7.39 -28.05
N GLY A 123 8.01 -6.55 -29.07
CA GLY A 123 8.70 -5.24 -29.11
C GLY A 123 8.33 -4.34 -27.93
N ILE A 124 7.03 -4.16 -27.65
CA ILE A 124 6.56 -3.38 -26.50
C ILE A 124 7.04 -4.00 -25.18
N GLY A 125 6.97 -5.34 -25.08
CA GLY A 125 7.42 -6.07 -23.89
C GLY A 125 8.92 -5.88 -23.63
N SER A 126 9.75 -5.94 -24.66
CA SER A 126 11.19 -5.73 -24.55
C SER A 126 11.54 -4.30 -24.12
N ILE A 127 10.85 -3.30 -24.66
CA ILE A 127 11.05 -1.89 -24.25
C ILE A 127 10.67 -1.71 -22.78
N SER A 128 9.53 -2.28 -22.35
CA SER A 128 9.09 -2.23 -20.96
C SER A 128 10.05 -2.96 -20.02
N LEU A 129 10.56 -4.12 -20.42
CA LEU A 129 11.55 -4.89 -19.65
C LEU A 129 12.87 -4.14 -19.54
N PHE A 130 13.33 -3.52 -20.63
CA PHE A 130 14.51 -2.67 -20.60
C PHE A 130 14.32 -1.50 -19.61
N TYR A 131 13.19 -0.80 -19.68
CA TYR A 131 12.87 0.26 -18.73
C TYR A 131 12.84 -0.22 -17.28
N HIS A 132 12.31 -1.43 -17.03
CA HIS A 132 12.33 -2.06 -15.70
C HIS A 132 13.75 -2.29 -15.19
N LEU A 133 14.64 -2.82 -16.04
CA LEU A 133 16.01 -3.16 -15.67
C LEU A 133 16.90 -1.94 -15.39
N ILE A 134 16.63 -0.79 -16.02
CA ILE A 134 17.42 0.43 -15.77
C ILE A 134 16.86 1.29 -14.63
N SER A 135 15.64 1.02 -14.18
CA SER A 135 14.94 1.86 -13.19
C SER A 135 15.30 1.47 -11.76
N ASN A 136 15.25 2.43 -10.84
CA ASN A 136 15.35 2.17 -9.40
C ASN A 136 14.26 1.16 -8.95
N ASN A 137 14.54 0.39 -7.90
CA ASN A 137 13.63 -0.64 -7.38
C ASN A 137 12.20 -0.13 -7.15
N THR A 138 12.04 1.08 -6.60
CA THR A 138 10.72 1.69 -6.35
C THR A 138 9.96 1.97 -7.65
N ILE A 139 10.62 2.52 -8.66
CA ILE A 139 10.02 2.83 -9.97
C ILE A 139 9.73 1.52 -10.72
N ALA A 140 10.71 0.61 -10.77
CA ALA A 140 10.59 -0.69 -11.41
C ALA A 140 9.42 -1.50 -10.82
N PHE A 141 9.20 -1.38 -9.50
CA PHE A 141 8.13 -2.06 -8.80
C PHE A 141 6.75 -1.44 -9.05
N ASN A 142 6.61 -0.11 -8.96
CA ASN A 142 5.31 0.59 -8.95
C ASN A 142 4.85 1.12 -10.31
N SER A 143 5.79 1.42 -11.22
CA SER A 143 5.48 2.02 -12.52
C SER A 143 4.74 1.04 -13.41
N THR A 144 3.58 1.47 -13.91
CA THR A 144 2.81 0.70 -14.89
C THR A 144 3.66 0.40 -16.12
N PHE A 145 4.42 1.38 -16.63
CA PHE A 145 5.25 1.22 -17.82
C PHE A 145 6.39 0.22 -17.63
N ALA A 146 6.97 0.13 -16.43
CA ALA A 146 7.98 -0.87 -16.11
C ALA A 146 7.41 -2.30 -15.96
N ARG A 147 6.08 -2.45 -15.80
CA ARG A 147 5.42 -3.76 -15.62
C ARG A 147 4.70 -4.27 -16.87
N VAL A 148 4.57 -3.45 -17.92
CA VAL A 148 3.89 -3.83 -19.17
C VAL A 148 4.42 -5.15 -19.76
N TRP A 149 5.72 -5.44 -19.63
CA TRP A 149 6.33 -6.65 -20.15
C TRP A 149 5.65 -7.95 -19.67
N GLN A 150 5.15 -7.99 -18.43
CA GLN A 150 4.47 -9.15 -17.85
C GLN A 150 3.16 -9.43 -18.60
N PHE A 151 2.40 -8.39 -18.91
CA PHE A 151 1.16 -8.51 -19.67
C PHE A 151 1.42 -8.85 -21.14
N CYS A 152 2.46 -8.25 -21.75
CA CYS A 152 2.88 -8.59 -23.10
C CYS A 152 3.30 -10.06 -23.22
N ALA A 153 4.04 -10.60 -22.25
CA ALA A 153 4.39 -12.02 -22.21
C ALA A 153 3.15 -12.92 -22.25
N GLY A 154 2.12 -12.59 -21.46
CA GLY A 154 0.84 -13.31 -21.47
C GLY A 154 0.09 -13.23 -22.81
N ILE A 155 0.12 -12.07 -23.49
CA ILE A 155 -0.49 -11.92 -24.83
C ILE A 155 0.28 -12.75 -25.86
N THR A 156 1.61 -12.67 -25.86
CA THR A 156 2.48 -13.40 -26.79
C THR A 156 2.28 -14.90 -26.63
N ALA A 157 2.24 -15.42 -25.40
CA ALA A 157 1.93 -16.82 -25.11
C ALA A 157 0.56 -17.23 -25.67
N TYR A 158 -0.48 -16.41 -25.44
CA TYR A 158 -1.81 -16.67 -26.00
C TYR A 158 -1.80 -16.71 -27.54
N VAL A 159 -1.14 -15.76 -28.20
CA VAL A 159 -1.05 -15.73 -29.67
C VAL A 159 -0.32 -16.96 -30.21
N ALA A 160 0.76 -17.39 -29.56
CA ALA A 160 1.49 -18.61 -29.92
C ALA A 160 0.58 -19.85 -29.88
N THR A 161 -0.22 -20.03 -28.82
CA THR A 161 -1.16 -21.17 -28.72
C THR A 161 -2.25 -21.16 -29.81
N VAL A 162 -2.70 -19.97 -30.23
CA VAL A 162 -3.69 -19.84 -31.31
C VAL A 162 -3.07 -20.20 -32.67
N TYR A 163 -1.81 -19.81 -32.88
CA TYR A 163 -1.07 -20.15 -34.10
C TYR A 163 -0.87 -21.66 -34.21
N GLU A 164 -0.45 -22.31 -33.11
CA GLU A 164 -0.29 -23.75 -33.01
C GLU A 164 -1.62 -24.49 -33.28
N LYS A 165 -2.72 -24.07 -32.64
CA LYS A 165 -4.05 -24.68 -32.85
C LYS A 165 -4.61 -24.51 -34.26
N LYS A 166 -4.20 -23.47 -35.00
CA LYS A 166 -4.59 -23.25 -36.39
C LYS A 166 -3.79 -24.16 -37.35
N ASN A 167 -2.55 -24.50 -36.99
CA ASN A 167 -1.73 -25.45 -37.73
C ASN A 167 -2.04 -26.91 -37.39
N LEU A 168 -2.68 -27.19 -36.24
CA LEU A 168 -3.15 -28.53 -35.86
C LEU A 168 -4.68 -28.68 -35.98
N ARG A 169 -5.18 -29.08 -37.17
CA ARG A 169 -6.31 -30.03 -37.31
C ARG A 169 -6.38 -30.64 -38.73
N PRO A 170 -6.68 -31.95 -38.89
CA PRO A 170 -6.79 -33.00 -37.86
C PRO A 170 -5.87 -34.22 -38.11
N GLU A 171 -5.24 -34.71 -37.05
CA GLU A 171 -5.41 -36.12 -36.71
C GLU A 171 -5.65 -36.20 -35.20
N VAL A 172 -6.68 -36.97 -34.86
CA VAL A 172 -7.06 -37.28 -33.49
C VAL A 172 -5.96 -38.15 -32.92
N ASN A 173 -5.34 -37.71 -31.83
CA ASN A 173 -4.89 -38.69 -30.86
C ASN A 173 -5.05 -38.17 -29.43
N ASN A 174 -5.82 -38.95 -28.68
CA ASN A 174 -5.97 -38.79 -27.24
C ASN A 174 -4.64 -39.08 -26.57
N ASN A 175 -4.32 -38.24 -25.59
CA ASN A 175 -3.42 -38.46 -24.44
C ASN A 175 -2.34 -37.38 -24.36
N LYS A 176 -2.53 -36.50 -23.38
CA LYS A 176 -1.50 -36.17 -22.39
C LYS A 176 -2.17 -35.37 -21.28
N GLU A 177 -2.55 -36.08 -20.22
CA GLU A 177 -2.67 -35.47 -18.90
C GLU A 177 -1.30 -34.96 -18.50
N THR A 178 -1.13 -33.64 -18.47
CA THR A 178 0.05 -33.03 -17.86
C THR A 178 -0.18 -33.02 -16.35
N ARG A 179 0.33 -34.05 -15.65
CA ARG A 179 0.60 -33.93 -14.22
C ARG A 179 1.70 -32.90 -14.04
N LEU A 180 1.34 -31.78 -13.43
CA LEU A 180 2.28 -30.81 -12.90
C LEU A 180 2.94 -31.46 -11.67
N LEU A 181 4.23 -31.78 -11.78
CA LEU A 181 5.05 -32.17 -10.64
C LEU A 181 5.31 -30.90 -9.82
N LEU A 182 4.61 -30.77 -8.69
CA LEU A 182 5.08 -29.95 -7.59
C LEU A 182 6.07 -30.81 -6.81
N SER A 183 7.35 -30.50 -6.96
CA SER A 183 8.36 -30.93 -5.99
C SER A 183 8.21 -30.01 -4.77
N ASP A 184 7.58 -30.52 -3.72
CA ASP A 184 7.69 -29.91 -2.39
C ASP A 184 9.14 -30.08 -1.93
N GLN A 185 9.81 -28.95 -1.67
CA GLN A 185 11.00 -28.90 -0.84
C GLN A 185 10.57 -28.41 0.54
N ASP A 186 10.76 -29.28 1.52
CA ASP A 186 10.55 -29.05 2.94
C ASP A 186 11.40 -27.88 3.45
N GLU A 187 10.75 -26.86 3.99
CA GLU A 187 11.29 -26.02 5.07
C GLU A 187 10.25 -25.92 6.18
N SER A 188 10.46 -26.75 7.19
CA SER A 188 9.62 -26.90 8.36
C SER A 188 9.95 -25.86 9.42
N GLU A 189 9.21 -24.74 9.46
CA GLU A 189 9.01 -23.94 10.69
C GLU A 189 7.88 -22.89 10.56
N ASN A 190 6.70 -23.23 10.02
CA ASN A 190 5.40 -22.54 10.31
C ASN A 190 4.17 -23.21 9.66
N GLN A 191 4.18 -24.54 9.51
CA GLN A 191 3.24 -25.26 8.65
C GLN A 191 1.78 -25.11 9.12
N ASP A 192 1.55 -25.04 10.44
CA ASP A 192 0.22 -24.88 11.02
C ASP A 192 -0.38 -23.50 10.74
N ALA A 193 0.40 -22.43 10.91
CA ALA A 193 -0.04 -21.06 10.62
C ALA A 193 -0.33 -20.89 9.12
N LEU A 194 0.50 -21.49 8.26
CA LEU A 194 0.29 -21.50 6.82
C LEU A 194 -1.00 -22.25 6.43
N LEU A 195 -1.22 -23.45 6.97
CA LEU A 195 -2.41 -24.25 6.72
C LEU A 195 -3.68 -23.55 7.22
N ILE A 196 -3.63 -22.96 8.41
CA ILE A 196 -4.73 -22.14 8.97
C ILE A 196 -4.99 -20.93 8.06
N GLY A 197 -3.94 -20.23 7.61
CA GLY A 197 -4.05 -19.09 6.70
C GLY A 197 -4.65 -19.46 5.34
N ILE A 198 -4.27 -20.61 4.78
CA ILE A 198 -4.85 -21.15 3.55
C ILE A 198 -6.33 -21.47 3.78
N GLY A 199 -6.67 -22.15 4.88
CA GLY A 199 -8.05 -22.48 5.26
C GLY A 199 -8.93 -21.23 5.40
N LEU A 200 -8.45 -20.21 6.11
CA LEU A 200 -9.13 -18.92 6.26
C LEU A 200 -9.31 -18.20 4.92
N SER A 201 -8.31 -18.27 4.04
CA SER A 201 -8.38 -17.67 2.71
C SER A 201 -9.46 -18.33 1.86
N PHE A 202 -9.54 -19.67 1.85
CA PHE A 202 -10.58 -20.41 1.14
C PHE A 202 -11.97 -20.15 1.71
N LEU A 203 -12.09 -20.11 3.04
CA LEU A 203 -13.35 -19.77 3.70
C LEU A 203 -13.83 -18.37 3.29
N THR A 204 -12.95 -17.38 3.41
CA THR A 204 -13.25 -15.97 3.08
C THR A 204 -13.61 -15.83 1.61
N ALA A 205 -12.85 -16.46 0.70
CA ALA A 205 -13.15 -16.46 -0.72
C ALA A 205 -14.51 -17.12 -1.03
N SER A 206 -14.84 -18.21 -0.35
CA SER A 206 -16.13 -18.90 -0.51
C SER A 206 -17.29 -18.02 -0.06
N ILE A 207 -17.15 -17.35 1.10
CA ILE A 207 -18.16 -16.41 1.61
C ILE A 207 -18.36 -15.27 0.61
N ILE A 208 -17.28 -14.63 0.15
CA ILE A 208 -17.36 -13.54 -0.83
C ILE A 208 -18.04 -14.02 -2.12
N TYR A 209 -17.68 -15.21 -2.61
CA TYR A 209 -18.24 -15.77 -3.83
C TYR A 209 -19.76 -15.99 -3.71
N PHE A 210 -20.20 -16.68 -2.66
CA PHE A 210 -21.61 -17.05 -2.51
C PHE A 210 -22.48 -15.87 -2.03
N ALA A 211 -21.98 -15.06 -1.10
CA ALA A 211 -22.74 -13.98 -0.48
C ALA A 211 -22.77 -12.70 -1.33
N TYR A 212 -21.72 -12.43 -2.11
CA TYR A 212 -21.59 -11.18 -2.84
C TYR A 212 -21.50 -11.38 -4.36
N GLU A 213 -20.54 -12.18 -4.83
CA GLU A 213 -20.26 -12.30 -6.27
C GLU A 213 -21.44 -12.91 -7.05
N GLN A 214 -21.95 -14.04 -6.61
CA GLN A 214 -23.07 -14.73 -7.24
C GLN A 214 -24.34 -13.87 -7.37
N PRO A 215 -24.80 -13.15 -6.32
CA PRO A 215 -25.95 -12.24 -6.42
C PRO A 215 -25.77 -11.12 -7.42
N TYR A 216 -24.67 -10.35 -7.36
CA TYR A 216 -24.56 -9.16 -8.22
C TYR A 216 -24.29 -9.54 -9.69
N LEU A 217 -23.66 -10.69 -9.96
CA LEU A 217 -23.42 -11.16 -11.32
C LEU A 217 -24.72 -11.43 -12.11
N LYS A 218 -25.84 -11.69 -11.41
CA LYS A 218 -27.17 -11.86 -12.02
C LYS A 218 -27.85 -10.54 -12.39
N LEU A 219 -27.31 -9.41 -11.93
CA LEU A 219 -27.88 -8.10 -12.20
C LEU A 219 -27.60 -7.63 -13.64
N GLY A 220 -28.54 -6.83 -14.18
CA GLY A 220 -28.36 -6.13 -15.45
C GLY A 220 -27.27 -5.06 -15.38
N ALA A 221 -26.73 -4.65 -16.53
CA ALA A 221 -25.60 -3.73 -16.61
C ALA A 221 -25.81 -2.42 -15.84
N VAL A 222 -26.98 -1.80 -15.96
CA VAL A 222 -27.32 -0.53 -15.27
C VAL A 222 -27.24 -0.68 -13.75
N LYS A 223 -27.80 -1.78 -13.21
CA LYS A 223 -27.79 -2.06 -11.76
C LYS A 223 -26.37 -2.27 -11.24
N ILE A 224 -25.50 -2.89 -12.04
CA ILE A 224 -24.09 -3.08 -11.69
C ILE A 224 -23.36 -1.73 -11.63
N PHE A 225 -23.59 -0.83 -12.58
CA PHE A 225 -23.01 0.52 -12.52
C PHE A 225 -23.52 1.33 -11.33
N ILE A 226 -24.81 1.22 -11.00
CA ILE A 226 -25.37 1.82 -9.79
C ILE A 226 -24.67 1.25 -8.54
N LEU A 227 -24.51 -0.07 -8.44
CA LEU A 227 -23.80 -0.71 -7.33
C LEU A 227 -22.36 -0.21 -7.19
N ILE A 228 -21.62 -0.14 -8.29
CA ILE A 228 -20.25 0.40 -8.31
C ILE A 228 -20.25 1.85 -7.81
N GLY A 229 -21.17 2.69 -8.30
CA GLY A 229 -21.29 4.08 -7.87
C GLY A 229 -21.61 4.22 -6.37
N LEU A 230 -22.52 3.38 -5.86
CA LEU A 230 -22.85 3.37 -4.43
C LEU A 230 -21.67 2.96 -3.56
N LEU A 231 -20.93 1.92 -3.95
CA LEU A 231 -19.74 1.47 -3.20
C LEU A 231 -18.60 2.49 -3.26
N PHE A 232 -18.41 3.13 -4.42
CA PHE A 232 -17.45 4.23 -4.57
C PHE A 232 -17.82 5.40 -3.64
N MET A 233 -19.08 5.84 -3.64
CA MET A 233 -19.55 6.92 -2.78
C MET A 233 -19.48 6.54 -1.29
N ALA A 234 -19.84 5.31 -0.93
CA ALA A 234 -19.69 4.82 0.44
C ALA A 234 -18.22 4.84 0.90
N SER A 235 -17.29 4.43 0.02
CA SER A 235 -15.86 4.49 0.30
C SER A 235 -15.38 5.93 0.48
N LEU A 236 -15.86 6.87 -0.34
CA LEU A 236 -15.55 8.30 -0.18
C LEU A 236 -16.11 8.89 1.11
N ILE A 237 -17.32 8.50 1.50
CA ILE A 237 -17.91 8.93 2.77
C ILE A 237 -17.03 8.49 3.94
N LEU A 238 -16.54 7.25 3.91
CA LEU A 238 -15.65 6.72 4.94
C LEU A 238 -14.35 7.54 5.07
N THR A 239 -13.85 8.16 4.01
CA THR A 239 -12.66 9.03 4.08
C THR A 239 -12.89 10.42 4.66
N GLN A 240 -14.14 10.82 4.94
CA GLN A 240 -14.43 12.20 5.34
C GLN A 240 -13.78 12.54 6.69
N PRO A 241 -13.11 13.71 6.80
CA PRO A 241 -12.47 14.13 8.03
C PRO A 241 -13.42 14.11 9.23
N SER A 242 -14.71 14.41 9.05
CA SER A 242 -15.68 14.39 10.15
C SER A 242 -15.91 13.01 10.78
N ILE A 243 -15.75 11.92 10.03
CA ILE A 243 -15.83 10.55 10.57
C ILE A 243 -14.55 10.22 11.35
N VAL A 244 -13.41 10.68 10.84
CA VAL A 244 -12.09 10.53 11.45
C VAL A 244 -12.01 11.36 12.73
N THR A 245 -12.34 12.65 12.68
CA THR A 245 -12.22 13.63 13.78
C THR A 245 -13.25 13.45 14.88
N ASN A 246 -14.51 13.10 14.59
CA ASN A 246 -15.52 12.87 15.63
C ASN A 246 -15.21 11.65 16.53
N ARG A 247 -14.38 10.72 16.06
CA ARG A 247 -13.86 9.61 16.88
C ARG A 247 -12.60 10.03 17.67
N ILE A 248 -11.90 11.03 17.17
CA ILE A 248 -10.63 11.63 17.62
C ILE A 248 -10.85 12.77 18.65
N ASP A 249 -11.94 12.75 19.42
CA ASP A 249 -12.01 13.54 20.66
C ASP A 249 -11.13 12.86 21.73
N TYR A 250 -9.81 12.91 21.51
CA TYR A 250 -8.76 12.25 22.32
C TYR A 250 -8.85 12.68 23.78
N GLU A 251 -9.10 13.96 24.01
CA GLU A 251 -9.27 14.55 25.34
C GLU A 251 -10.45 13.91 26.08
N ARG A 252 -11.55 13.64 25.38
CA ARG A 252 -12.72 12.96 25.96
C ARG A 252 -12.52 11.44 26.10
N LYS A 253 -11.91 10.79 25.10
CA LYS A 253 -11.71 9.32 25.08
C LYS A 253 -10.78 8.84 26.18
N PHE A 254 -9.75 9.62 26.49
CA PHE A 254 -8.76 9.29 27.49
C PHE A 254 -8.91 10.07 28.81
N GLY A 255 -9.93 10.95 28.91
CA GLY A 255 -10.20 11.74 30.11
C GLY A 255 -9.10 12.77 30.42
N ILE A 256 -8.50 13.36 29.38
CA ILE A 256 -7.32 14.25 29.44
C ILE A 256 -7.74 15.73 29.27
N TYR A 257 -9.04 16.03 29.25
CA TYR A 257 -9.63 17.36 28.99
C TYR A 257 -9.11 18.51 29.89
N ASP A 258 -8.32 18.23 30.93
CA ASP A 258 -7.70 19.20 31.84
C ASP A 258 -6.21 18.91 32.17
N LEU A 259 -5.54 17.99 31.47
CA LEU A 259 -4.12 17.70 31.74
C LEU A 259 -3.21 18.67 31.01
N ASN A 260 -2.30 19.30 31.77
CA ASN A 260 -1.21 20.07 31.22
C ASN A 260 -0.15 19.14 30.60
N LEU A 261 -0.31 18.86 29.30
CA LEU A 261 0.54 17.94 28.52
C LEU A 261 1.98 18.45 28.34
N GLU A 262 2.28 19.73 28.61
CA GLU A 262 3.66 20.25 28.64
C GLU A 262 4.50 19.65 29.79
N LYS A 263 3.85 19.07 30.82
CA LYS A 263 4.51 18.50 32.01
C LYS A 263 4.05 17.08 32.35
N GLY A 264 3.39 16.41 31.41
CA GLY A 264 2.86 15.07 31.61
C GLY A 264 3.98 14.04 31.77
N ASP A 265 3.86 13.15 32.75
CA ASP A 265 4.74 11.99 32.88
C ASP A 265 4.09 10.79 32.16
N PRO A 266 4.60 10.37 30.99
CA PRO A 266 4.02 9.27 30.22
C PRO A 266 4.11 7.93 30.96
N SER A 267 4.97 7.81 31.97
CA SER A 267 5.10 6.57 32.76
C SER A 267 3.96 6.36 33.75
N LYS A 268 3.19 7.40 34.07
CA LYS A 268 2.10 7.32 35.05
C LYS A 268 0.83 6.70 34.51
N ASN A 269 0.55 6.84 33.21
CA ASN A 269 -0.66 6.32 32.60
C ASN A 269 -0.48 6.08 31.09
N LEU A 270 -0.84 4.88 30.62
CA LEU A 270 -0.82 4.50 29.21
C LEU A 270 -1.65 5.48 28.35
N SER A 271 -2.77 5.97 28.86
CA SER A 271 -3.62 6.94 28.17
C SER A 271 -2.92 8.28 27.95
N VAL A 272 -2.13 8.73 28.93
CA VAL A 272 -1.34 9.97 28.83
C VAL A 272 -0.17 9.78 27.86
N ALA A 273 0.49 8.62 27.90
CA ALA A 273 1.57 8.29 26.95
C ALA A 273 1.09 8.25 25.50
N VAL A 274 -0.09 7.67 25.24
CA VAL A 274 -0.69 7.63 23.90
C VAL A 274 -1.09 9.02 23.41
N ALA A 275 -1.65 9.86 24.29
CA ALA A 275 -2.03 11.22 23.93
C ALA A 275 -0.80 12.10 23.63
N LEU A 276 0.24 12.07 24.46
CA LEU A 276 1.49 12.79 24.22
C LEU A 276 2.10 12.41 22.86
N ASN A 277 2.18 11.12 22.55
CA ASN A 277 2.68 10.63 21.26
C ASN A 277 1.84 11.13 20.07
N TYR A 278 0.52 11.23 20.22
CA TYR A 278 -0.36 11.79 19.19
C TYR A 278 -0.15 13.29 18.98
N TYR A 279 -0.09 14.09 20.06
CA TYR A 279 0.16 15.53 19.96
C TYR A 279 1.54 15.83 19.37
N GLU A 280 2.56 15.06 19.72
CA GLU A 280 3.90 15.15 19.13
C GLU A 280 3.94 14.72 17.66
N GLY A 281 3.13 13.74 17.27
CA GLY A 281 3.01 13.29 15.89
C GLY A 281 2.32 14.31 14.97
N ILE A 282 1.46 15.17 15.53
CA ILE A 282 0.70 16.20 14.78
C ILE A 282 1.34 17.59 14.89
N ALA A 283 2.00 17.89 16.01
CA ALA A 283 2.81 19.09 16.12
C ALA A 283 3.89 19.03 15.05
N ARG A 284 3.91 20.04 14.17
CA ARG A 284 5.02 20.21 13.23
C ARG A 284 6.26 20.44 14.05
N VAL A 285 7.10 19.41 14.19
CA VAL A 285 8.29 19.38 15.03
C VAL A 285 9.15 20.61 14.72
N GLY A 286 9.00 21.65 15.53
CA GLY A 286 9.64 22.95 15.41
C GLY A 286 10.82 23.03 16.37
N ALA A 287 11.58 24.12 16.31
CA ALA A 287 12.70 24.32 17.24
C ALA A 287 12.28 24.31 18.72
N ASN A 288 10.99 24.52 19.02
CA ASN A 288 10.42 24.52 20.36
C ASN A 288 10.18 23.11 20.93
N ASP A 289 10.22 22.06 20.09
CA ASP A 289 10.06 20.66 20.51
C ASP A 289 11.41 20.01 20.84
N ALA A 290 12.48 20.81 20.91
CA ALA A 290 13.78 20.37 21.35
C ALA A 290 13.79 20.15 22.87
N VAL A 291 14.62 19.22 23.33
CA VAL A 291 14.79 18.95 24.75
C VAL A 291 15.18 20.23 25.49
N GLU A 292 14.39 20.63 26.49
CA GLU A 292 14.62 21.87 27.24
C GLU A 292 16.01 21.89 27.91
N ASN A 293 16.61 23.08 27.98
CA ASN A 293 17.92 23.35 28.57
C ASN A 293 19.11 22.60 27.94
N CYS A 294 18.92 21.94 26.82
CA CYS A 294 19.94 21.16 26.17
C CYS A 294 20.71 21.98 25.10
N THR A 295 22.04 21.80 25.03
CA THR A 295 22.91 22.50 24.06
C THR A 295 23.12 21.63 22.83
N HIS A 296 22.68 22.11 21.67
CA HIS A 296 22.82 21.37 20.40
C HIS A 296 24.28 21.31 19.95
N VAL A 297 24.72 20.14 19.49
CA VAL A 297 26.12 19.85 19.13
C VAL A 297 26.22 19.54 17.64
N ASP A 298 26.90 20.42 16.90
CA ASP A 298 27.18 20.24 15.48
C ASP A 298 28.35 19.27 15.26
N PHE A 299 28.06 18.02 14.85
CA PHE A 299 29.08 17.07 14.40
C PHE A 299 29.38 17.21 12.90
N GLY A 300 29.90 18.38 12.51
CA GLY A 300 30.68 18.58 11.28
C GLY A 300 30.06 18.21 9.91
N SER A 301 28.81 17.77 9.84
CA SER A 301 28.18 17.37 8.58
C SER A 301 26.71 17.81 8.54
N LYS A 302 26.47 18.87 7.74
CA LYS A 302 25.19 19.57 7.50
C LYS A 302 24.55 20.19 8.75
N LYS A 303 23.90 21.34 8.54
CA LYS A 303 23.14 22.09 9.58
C LYS A 303 21.88 21.30 9.98
N ILE A 304 22.04 20.25 10.77
CA ILE A 304 20.92 19.60 11.45
C ILE A 304 20.50 20.56 12.57
N LYS A 305 19.28 21.08 12.49
CA LYS A 305 18.76 22.06 13.48
C LYS A 305 17.86 21.36 14.48
N ALA A 306 17.82 21.89 15.69
CA ALA A 306 16.79 21.59 16.68
C ALA A 306 15.41 21.53 16.00
N PRO A 307 14.60 20.48 16.26
CA PRO A 307 14.73 19.48 17.34
C PRO A 307 15.57 18.24 16.98
N PHE A 308 16.04 18.14 15.74
CA PHE A 308 16.82 17.00 15.25
C PHE A 308 18.31 17.19 15.53
N GLY A 309 19.06 16.10 15.71
CA GLY A 309 20.52 16.14 15.91
C GLY A 309 20.96 15.88 17.35
N TRP A 310 22.27 15.93 17.59
CA TRP A 310 22.83 15.65 18.91
C TRP A 310 22.62 16.82 19.85
N CYS A 311 22.20 16.53 21.07
CA CYS A 311 21.99 17.54 22.06
C CYS A 311 22.57 17.10 23.40
N LYS A 312 23.41 17.96 23.97
CA LYS A 312 24.12 17.74 25.22
C LYS A 312 23.45 18.49 26.36
N MET A 313 23.00 17.75 27.37
CA MET A 313 22.38 18.31 28.58
C MET A 313 23.36 19.20 29.37
N PRO A 314 22.88 20.17 30.15
CA PRO A 314 23.75 21.06 30.93
C PRO A 314 24.30 20.34 32.16
N GLY A 315 25.41 20.82 32.74
CA GLY A 315 25.95 20.31 34.00
C GLY A 315 27.45 20.45 34.14
N LYS A 316 27.98 20.27 35.37
CA LYS A 316 29.44 20.16 35.60
C LYS A 316 30.00 18.86 35.08
N HIS A 317 29.12 17.87 34.97
CA HIS A 317 29.38 16.62 34.32
C HIS A 317 30.66 15.93 34.85
N THR A 318 30.68 15.64 36.14
CA THR A 318 31.88 15.13 36.83
C THR A 318 31.81 13.62 37.12
N GLY A 319 30.80 12.93 36.58
CA GLY A 319 30.57 11.50 36.79
C GLY A 319 31.49 10.59 35.97
N LYS A 320 31.64 9.33 36.40
CA LYS A 320 32.52 8.33 35.77
C LYS A 320 31.91 7.64 34.54
N VAL A 321 30.59 7.75 34.33
CA VAL A 321 29.85 7.03 33.28
C VAL A 321 29.13 8.05 32.39
N LYS A 322 29.05 7.72 31.09
CA LYS A 322 28.34 8.49 30.07
C LYS A 322 27.07 7.77 29.66
N PHE A 323 25.96 8.50 29.59
CA PHE A 323 24.70 8.00 29.04
C PHE A 323 24.43 8.65 27.69
N LEU A 324 24.11 7.80 26.72
CA LEU A 324 23.66 8.18 25.39
C LEU A 324 22.20 7.74 25.26
N VAL A 325 21.29 8.69 25.08
CA VAL A 325 19.87 8.42 24.86
C VAL A 325 19.58 8.69 23.38
N ILE A 326 19.21 7.64 22.65
CA ILE A 326 18.97 7.67 21.20
C ILE A 326 17.65 6.97 20.91
N GLY A 327 16.84 7.58 20.04
CA GLY A 327 15.54 7.08 19.66
C GLY A 327 14.76 8.10 18.84
N ASN A 328 13.45 7.90 18.75
CA ASN A 328 12.52 8.83 18.13
C ASN A 328 12.05 9.90 19.16
N SER A 329 10.86 10.47 18.97
CA SER A 329 10.25 11.43 19.90
C SER A 329 10.25 10.97 21.36
N TYR A 330 10.10 9.66 21.62
CA TYR A 330 10.17 9.10 22.98
C TYR A 330 11.51 9.35 23.68
N ALA A 331 12.62 9.30 22.93
CA ALA A 331 13.94 9.57 23.50
C ALA A 331 14.11 11.06 23.86
N CYS A 332 13.51 11.97 23.10
CA CYS A 332 13.50 13.40 23.41
C CYS A 332 12.70 13.69 24.69
N ASN A 333 11.48 13.14 24.81
CA ASN A 333 10.62 13.42 25.96
C ASN A 333 11.15 12.79 27.25
N GLN A 334 11.70 11.56 27.15
CA GLN A 334 12.25 10.87 28.31
C GLN A 334 13.66 11.34 28.65
N GLY A 335 14.36 12.02 27.72
CA GLY A 335 15.74 12.47 27.92
C GLY A 335 15.91 13.32 29.19
N HIS A 336 14.96 14.19 29.50
CA HIS A 336 14.97 14.98 30.73
C HIS A 336 14.80 14.12 31.99
N ILE A 337 13.90 13.13 31.97
CA ILE A 337 13.67 12.21 33.10
C ILE A 337 14.92 11.36 33.36
N VAL A 338 15.53 10.83 32.30
CA VAL A 338 16.78 10.06 32.40
C VAL A 338 17.88 10.99 32.94
N TYR A 339 17.97 12.24 32.47
CA TYR A 339 18.91 13.22 33.03
C TYR A 339 18.68 13.45 34.53
N GLU A 340 17.46 13.76 34.96
CA GLU A 340 17.15 14.03 36.36
C GLU A 340 17.43 12.85 37.28
N ALA A 341 17.13 11.63 36.82
CA ALA A 341 17.38 10.40 37.57
C ALA A 341 18.88 10.12 37.76
N PHE A 342 19.70 10.46 36.78
CA PHE A 342 21.11 10.05 36.75
C PHE A 342 22.14 11.21 36.83
N GLN A 343 21.70 12.47 36.90
CA GLN A 343 22.57 13.66 36.99
C GLN A 343 23.53 13.62 38.20
N ASN A 344 23.12 12.97 39.29
CA ASN A 344 23.94 12.83 40.50
C ASN A 344 24.98 11.69 40.40
N PHE A 345 24.88 10.85 39.38
CA PHE A 345 25.74 9.70 39.17
C PHE A 345 26.64 9.82 37.94
N THR A 346 26.35 10.72 36.97
CA THR A 346 26.90 10.62 35.59
C THR A 346 27.01 11.91 34.77
N PHE A 347 27.53 11.78 33.54
CA PHE A 347 27.69 12.80 32.48
C PHE A 347 26.74 12.43 31.31
N PHE A 348 25.79 13.28 30.90
CA PHE A 348 24.98 13.07 29.69
C PHE A 348 25.69 13.59 28.45
N VAL A 349 25.76 12.78 27.39
CA VAL A 349 26.29 13.17 26.07
C VAL A 349 25.18 13.17 25.05
#